data_AF-A0A842RHJ8-F1
#
_entry.id   AF-A0A842RHJ8-F1
#
_cell.length_a   1.000
_cell.length_b   1.000
_cell.length_c   1.000
_cell.angle_alpha   90.00
_cell.angle_beta   90.00
_cell.angle_gamma   90.00
#
_symmetry.space_group_name_H-M   'P 1'
#
loop_
_entity.id
_entity.type
_entity.pdbx_description
1 polymer ?
#
loop_
_entity_poly.entity_id
_entity_poly.type
_entity_poly.pdbx_seq_one_letter_code
_entity_poly.pdbx_strand_id
1 'polypeptide(L)'
;YLESKGALRLLVIIQQKETVILSELLELDWIGQTALTTTLTNLLEIGLIQERREQPSNKRIFSLTEKGQKVSALIKEITKLLQAGE
;
A
#
# COMPACT_ATOMS: atom_id res chain seq x y z
N TYR A 1 -11.87 -0.96 -11.17
CA TYR A 1 -12.36 0.07 -10.22
C TYR A 1 -12.05 -0.26 -8.77
N LEU A 2 -12.42 -1.46 -8.26
CA LEU A 2 -12.13 -1.84 -6.86
C LEU A 2 -10.61 -1.97 -6.60
N GLU A 3 -9.89 -2.62 -7.50
CA GLU A 3 -8.42 -2.81 -7.43
C GLU A 3 -7.67 -1.47 -7.41
N SER A 4 -8.12 -0.50 -8.22
CA SER A 4 -7.57 0.85 -8.27
C SER A 4 -7.74 1.59 -6.94
N LYS A 5 -8.92 1.48 -6.29
CA LYS A 5 -9.15 2.08 -4.97
C LYS A 5 -8.32 1.39 -3.88
N GLY A 6 -8.16 0.07 -3.95
CA GLY A 6 -7.37 -0.70 -2.99
C GLY A 6 -5.88 -0.38 -3.05
N ALA A 7 -5.32 -0.25 -4.25
CA ALA A 7 -3.93 0.14 -4.46
C ALA A 7 -3.62 1.52 -3.85
N LEU A 8 -4.48 2.51 -4.10
CA LEU A 8 -4.32 3.86 -3.56
C LEU A 8 -4.35 3.85 -2.01
N ARG A 9 -5.31 3.13 -1.42
CA ARG A 9 -5.44 3.03 0.04
C ARG A 9 -4.23 2.34 0.67
N LEU A 10 -3.72 1.27 0.06
CA LEU A 10 -2.51 0.59 0.51
C LEU A 10 -1.28 1.52 0.49
N LEU A 11 -1.08 2.29 -0.57
CA LEU A 11 0.03 3.25 -0.64
C LEU A 11 -0.02 4.30 0.47
N VAL A 12 -1.22 4.76 0.85
CA VAL A 12 -1.40 5.71 1.95
C VAL A 12 -1.11 5.04 3.30
N ILE A 13 -1.60 3.81 3.51
CA ILE A 13 -1.35 3.04 4.75
C ILE A 13 0.15 2.80 4.95
N ILE A 14 0.85 2.34 3.91
CA ILE A 14 2.30 2.08 4.00
C ILE A 14 3.05 3.39 4.27
N GLN A 15 2.65 4.50 3.66
CA GLN A 15 3.27 5.81 3.93
C GLN A 15 3.11 6.25 5.39
N GLN A 16 1.95 5.99 6.00
CA GLN A 16 1.66 6.38 7.39
C GLN A 16 2.41 5.53 8.41
N LYS A 17 2.58 4.24 8.13
CA LYS A 17 3.25 3.29 9.03
C LYS A 17 4.76 3.14 8.75
N GLU A 18 5.27 3.79 7.71
CA GLU A 18 6.62 3.62 7.10
C GLU A 18 6.85 2.22 6.50
N THR A 19 6.49 1.18 7.25
CA THR A 19 6.54 -0.23 6.84
C THR A 19 5.28 -0.96 7.32
N VAL A 20 4.92 -2.04 6.62
CA VAL A 20 3.80 -2.91 7.01
C VAL A 20 4.16 -4.38 6.81
N ILE A 21 3.62 -5.25 7.65
CA ILE A 21 3.84 -6.70 7.57
C ILE A 21 2.64 -7.33 6.86
N LEU A 22 2.88 -8.34 6.00
CA LEU A 22 1.79 -9.02 5.27
C LEU A 22 0.68 -9.54 6.19
N SER A 23 1.03 -10.09 7.36
CA SER A 23 0.05 -10.60 8.32
C SER A 23 -0.90 -9.51 8.80
N GLU A 24 -0.40 -8.29 9.08
CA GLU A 24 -1.23 -7.15 9.46
C GLU A 24 -2.15 -6.71 8.31
N LEU A 25 -1.66 -6.80 7.07
CA LEU A 25 -2.48 -6.47 5.90
C LEU A 25 -3.59 -7.50 5.67
N LEU A 26 -3.35 -8.77 5.99
CA LEU A 26 -4.34 -9.85 5.87
C LEU A 26 -5.48 -9.75 6.89
N GLU A 27 -5.27 -8.99 7.97
CA GLU A 27 -6.30 -8.69 8.99
C GLU A 27 -7.23 -7.55 8.57
N LEU A 28 -6.97 -6.88 7.43
CA LEU A 28 -7.82 -5.81 6.91
C LEU A 28 -9.14 -6.38 6.36
N ASP A 29 -10.25 -5.86 6.88
CA ASP A 29 -11.61 -6.27 6.53
C ASP A 29 -12.10 -5.71 5.18
N TRP A 30 -11.56 -4.57 4.75
CA TRP A 30 -12.01 -3.85 3.55
C TRP A 30 -11.48 -4.43 2.24
N ILE A 31 -10.54 -5.38 2.27
CA ILE A 31 -9.94 -6.00 1.08
C ILE A 31 -9.81 -7.52 1.26
N GLY A 32 -10.35 -8.28 0.31
CA GLY A 32 -10.18 -9.74 0.31
C GLY A 32 -8.73 -10.16 0.08
N GLN A 33 -8.32 -11.30 0.65
CA GLN A 33 -6.93 -11.77 0.61
C GLN A 33 -6.36 -11.91 -0.82
N THR A 34 -7.16 -12.42 -1.76
CA THR A 34 -6.77 -12.53 -3.18
C THR A 34 -6.52 -11.15 -3.78
N ALA A 35 -7.45 -10.20 -3.55
CA ALA A 35 -7.32 -8.84 -4.07
C ALA A 35 -6.13 -8.10 -3.44
N LEU A 36 -5.87 -8.31 -2.15
CA LEU A 36 -4.69 -7.78 -1.46
C LEU A 36 -3.41 -8.31 -2.11
N THR A 37 -3.33 -9.63 -2.31
CA THR A 37 -2.15 -10.27 -2.90
C THR A 37 -1.89 -9.75 -4.30
N THR A 38 -2.93 -9.72 -5.16
CA THR A 38 -2.83 -9.16 -6.52
C THR A 38 -2.39 -7.69 -6.49
N THR A 39 -2.95 -6.89 -5.57
CA THR A 39 -2.60 -5.48 -5.45
C THR A 39 -1.14 -5.30 -5.03
N LEU A 40 -0.66 -6.06 -4.05
CA LEU A 40 0.75 -6.02 -3.63
C LEU A 40 1.69 -6.43 -4.77
N THR A 41 1.35 -7.50 -5.51
CA THR A 41 2.11 -7.92 -6.69
C THR A 41 2.18 -6.79 -7.72
N ASN A 42 1.04 -6.21 -8.09
CA ASN A 42 0.99 -5.11 -9.05
C ASN A 42 1.84 -3.93 -8.60
N LEU A 43 1.75 -3.53 -7.32
CA LEU A 43 2.52 -2.42 -6.74
C LEU A 43 4.03 -2.68 -6.73
N LEU A 44 4.45 -3.94 -6.51
CA LEU A 44 5.84 -4.39 -6.63
C LEU A 44 6.32 -4.29 -8.08
N GLU A 45 5.55 -4.82 -9.02
CA GLU A 45 5.90 -4.84 -10.45
C GLU A 45 6.08 -3.43 -11.02
N ILE A 46 5.22 -2.47 -10.64
CA ILE A 46 5.35 -1.07 -11.07
C ILE A 46 6.38 -0.26 -10.25
N GLY A 47 7.00 -0.89 -9.26
CA GLY A 47 8.07 -0.33 -8.43
C GLY A 47 7.63 0.77 -7.48
N LEU A 48 6.37 0.76 -7.02
CA LEU A 48 5.90 1.71 -5.99
C LEU A 48 6.17 1.22 -4.57
N ILE A 49 6.26 -0.09 -4.38
CA ILE A 49 6.63 -0.69 -3.09
C ILE A 49 7.82 -1.64 -3.27
N GLN A 50 8.48 -1.96 -2.17
CA GLN A 50 9.53 -2.96 -2.10
C GLN A 50 9.24 -3.94 -0.95
N GLU A 51 9.61 -5.19 -1.14
CA GLU A 51 9.50 -6.25 -0.14
C GLU A 51 10.88 -6.59 0.43
N ARG A 52 10.94 -6.72 1.75
CA ARG A 52 12.06 -7.37 2.44
C ARG A 52 11.54 -8.51 3.31
N ARG A 53 12.35 -9.55 3.48
CA ARG A 53 12.04 -10.67 4.38
C ARG A 53 12.86 -10.57 5.65
N GLU A 54 12.20 -10.59 6.80
CA GLU A 54 12.88 -10.66 8.08
C GLU A 54 13.19 -12.12 8.41
N GLN A 55 14.46 -12.43 8.72
CA GLN A 55 14.86 -13.73 9.23
C GLN A 55 14.96 -13.68 10.76
N PRO A 56 14.66 -14.79 11.47
CA PRO A 56 14.31 -16.13 10.96
C PRO A 56 12.81 -16.32 10.69
N SER A 57 11.98 -15.32 11.01
CA SER A 57 10.51 -15.40 11.00
C SER A 57 9.89 -15.51 9.60
N ASN A 58 10.68 -15.28 8.54
CA ASN A 58 10.27 -15.19 7.14
C ASN A 58 9.11 -14.20 6.91
N LYS A 59 8.99 -13.18 7.78
CA LYS A 59 7.95 -12.16 7.68
C LYS A 59 8.21 -11.30 6.45
N ARG A 60 7.17 -11.14 5.62
CA ARG A 60 7.19 -10.23 4.46
C ARG A 60 6.84 -8.83 4.92
N ILE A 61 7.80 -7.90 4.79
CA ILE A 61 7.67 -6.50 5.18
C ILE A 61 7.68 -5.66 3.91
N PHE A 62 6.70 -4.78 3.76
CA PHE A 62 6.58 -3.87 2.64
C PHE A 62 6.86 -2.44 3.08
N SER A 63 7.51 -1.69 2.19
CA SER A 63 7.77 -0.25 2.36
C SER A 63 7.63 0.45 1.01
N LEU A 64 7.41 1.76 1.02
CA LEU A 64 7.39 2.54 -0.21
C LEU A 64 8.81 2.69 -0.77
N THR A 65 8.93 2.59 -2.10
CA THR A 65 10.13 3.09 -2.79
C THR A 65 10.11 4.63 -2.83
N GLU A 66 11.19 5.26 -3.26
CA GLU A 66 11.20 6.71 -3.54
C GLU A 66 10.07 7.13 -4.50
N LYS A 67 9.84 6.33 -5.54
CA LYS A 67 8.73 6.52 -6.50
C LYS A 67 7.38 6.38 -5.79
N GLY A 68 7.23 5.37 -4.95
CA GLY A 68 6.05 5.16 -4.11
C GLY A 68 5.73 6.34 -3.19
N GLN A 69 6.74 6.91 -2.56
CA GLN A 69 6.58 8.07 -1.67
C GLN A 69 6.05 9.28 -2.42
N LYS A 70 6.60 9.58 -3.61
CA LYS A 70 6.14 10.68 -4.47
C LYS A 70 4.68 10.48 -4.90
N VAL A 71 4.32 9.27 -5.35
CA VAL A 71 2.95 8.95 -5.76
C VAL A 71 1.99 9.05 -4.57
N SER A 72 2.36 8.51 -3.41
CA SER A 72 1.53 8.57 -2.20
C SER A 72 1.28 10.00 -1.72
N ALA A 73 2.27 10.89 -1.84
CA ALA A 73 2.10 12.32 -1.56
C ALA A 73 1.05 12.98 -2.47
N LEU A 74 1.09 12.72 -3.78
CA LEU A 74 0.09 13.23 -4.73
C LEU A 74 -1.32 12.71 -4.41
N ILE A 75 -1.43 11.43 -4.01
CA ILE A 75 -2.72 10.84 -3.59
C ILE A 75 -3.29 11.57 -2.36
N LYS A 76 -2.43 11.93 -1.39
CA LYS A 76 -2.85 12.72 -0.22
C LYS A 76 -3.33 14.12 -0.62
N GLU A 77 -2.65 14.78 -1.54
CA GLU A 77 -3.08 16.09 -2.05
C GLU A 77 -4.44 16.01 -2.73
N ILE A 78 -4.65 15.02 -3.61
CA ILE A 78 -5.96 14.75 -4.23
C ILE A 78 -7.03 14.53 -3.16
N THR A 79 -6.73 13.73 -2.13
CA THR A 79 -7.69 13.44 -1.05
C THR A 79 -8.09 14.71 -0.29
N LYS A 80 -7.12 15.59 0.00
CA LYS A 80 -7.40 16.89 0.64
C LYS A 80 -8.30 17.78 -0.21
N LEU A 81 -8.06 17.83 -1.52
CA LEU A 81 -8.87 18.63 -2.45
C LEU A 81 -10.31 18.13 -2.51
N LEU A 82 -10.50 16.81 -2.52
CA LEU A 82 -11.84 16.20 -2.53
C LEU A 82 -12.61 16.46 -1.22
N GLN A 83 -11.92 16.51 -0.08
CA GLN A 83 -12.53 16.83 1.23
C GLN A 83 -12.81 18.32 1.43
N ALA A 84 -12.06 19.20 0.77
CA ALA A 84 -12.24 20.65 0.89
C ALA A 84 -13.41 21.20 0.06
N GLY A 85 -14.00 20.38 -0.81
CA GLY A 85 -15.17 20.73 -1.62
C GLY A 85 -16.52 20.33 -1.00
N GLU A 86 -16.52 19.80 0.23
CA GLU A 86 -17.72 19.51 1.04
C GLU A 86 -18.04 20.63 2.03
#